data_AF-A0A1Q7SP72-F1
#
_entry.id   AF-A0A1Q7SP72-F1
#
_cell.length_a   1.000
_cell.length_b   1.000
_cell.length_c   1.000
_cell.angle_alpha   90.00
_cell.angle_beta   90.00
_cell.angle_gamma   90.00
#
_symmetry.space_group_name_H-M   'P 1'
#
loop_
_entity.id
_entity.type
_entity.pdbx_description
1 polymer ?
#
loop_
_entity_poly.entity_id
_entity_poly.type
_entity_poly.pdbx_seq_one_letter_code
_entity_poly.pdbx_strand_id
1 'polypeptide(L)'
;MQGTDVYGVLKQIGVTNLYHANSVTTSCTFLEQGGLVSRGFVEDRGLKQTAQFSDESDKNNGIWHRIFLDHVDIHDRAGGKNHYGPVLFQLDLDILLRLAPRTEILVTRKNPVHWDRSDPDSERWFRSKDVLARRIHFGDFDKMLVIKIPSEKLDFPNGRALIILDDPQRKLSSGKNAYNHAKNRLKATVSPIDASIEHRECRRGCRCAREYAEDTIEEINVYFS
;
A
#
# COMPACT_ATOMS: atom_id res chain seq x y z
N MET A 1 -17.14 -7.13 -6.81
CA MET A 1 -17.94 -5.90 -6.98
C MET A 1 -17.34 -5.08 -8.11
N GLN A 2 -18.10 -4.16 -8.73
CA GLN A 2 -17.50 -3.25 -9.73
C GLN A 2 -16.80 -2.07 -9.04
N GLY A 3 -15.88 -1.40 -9.75
CA GLY A 3 -15.21 -0.19 -9.25
C GLY A 3 -16.17 0.91 -8.83
N THR A 4 -17.23 1.12 -9.61
CA THR A 4 -18.30 2.08 -9.32
C THR A 4 -19.08 1.76 -8.04
N ASP A 5 -19.28 0.48 -7.73
CA ASP A 5 -19.95 0.05 -6.50
C ASP A 5 -19.11 0.42 -5.27
N VAL A 6 -17.83 0.04 -5.28
CA VAL A 6 -16.90 0.30 -4.17
C VAL A 6 -16.66 1.79 -4.02
N TYR A 7 -16.46 2.51 -5.12
CA TYR A 7 -16.36 3.97 -5.16
C TYR A 7 -17.54 4.63 -4.44
N GLY A 8 -18.76 4.26 -4.80
CA GLY A 8 -19.97 4.85 -4.22
C GLY A 8 -20.05 4.64 -2.71
N VAL A 9 -19.70 3.43 -2.23
CA VAL A 9 -19.71 3.12 -0.80
C VAL A 9 -18.62 3.88 -0.04
N LEU A 10 -17.38 3.87 -0.53
CA LEU A 10 -16.27 4.56 0.12
C LEU A 10 -16.49 6.08 0.16
N LYS A 11 -17.02 6.65 -0.92
CA LYS A 11 -17.38 8.08 -0.98
C LYS A 11 -18.45 8.44 0.05
N GLN A 12 -19.44 7.58 0.27
CA GLN A 12 -20.51 7.82 1.25
C GLN A 12 -19.99 7.89 2.69
N ILE A 13 -18.94 7.14 3.03
CA ILE A 13 -18.30 7.20 4.34
C ILE A 13 -17.21 8.28 4.44
N GLY A 14 -17.02 9.10 3.39
CA GLY A 14 -16.10 10.24 3.41
C GLY A 14 -14.66 9.94 2.97
N VAL A 15 -14.41 8.78 2.35
CA VAL A 15 -13.09 8.49 1.76
C VAL A 15 -12.88 9.39 0.54
N THR A 16 -11.69 9.99 0.47
CA THR A 16 -11.25 10.82 -0.67
C THR A 16 -10.05 10.23 -1.40
N ASN A 17 -9.22 9.46 -0.71
CA ASN A 17 -8.00 8.86 -1.24
C ASN A 17 -7.91 7.38 -0.86
N LEU A 18 -7.15 6.65 -1.66
CA LEU A 18 -6.67 5.30 -1.39
C LEU A 18 -5.15 5.34 -1.18
N TYR A 19 -4.64 4.37 -0.43
CA TYR A 19 -3.27 4.38 0.05
C TYR A 19 -2.59 3.02 -0.16
N HIS A 20 -1.29 3.04 -0.45
CA HIS A 20 -0.45 1.85 -0.51
C HIS A 20 0.93 2.14 0.08
N ALA A 21 1.28 1.47 1.17
CA ALA A 21 2.60 1.61 1.80
C ALA A 21 3.55 0.49 1.37
N ASN A 22 4.83 0.83 1.16
CA ASN A 22 5.87 -0.17 0.91
C ASN A 22 7.26 0.33 1.30
N SER A 23 8.26 -0.56 1.15
CA SER A 23 9.68 -0.21 1.28
C SER A 23 10.14 0.70 0.15
N VAL A 24 11.29 1.36 0.32
CA VAL A 24 11.91 2.16 -0.74
C VAL A 24 12.23 1.30 -1.97
N THR A 25 12.80 0.11 -1.77
CA THR A 25 13.16 -0.77 -2.89
C THR A 25 11.96 -1.21 -3.71
N THR A 26 10.86 -1.64 -3.10
CA THR A 26 9.65 -2.01 -3.84
C THR A 26 9.01 -0.77 -4.49
N SER A 27 9.02 0.37 -3.82
CA SER A 27 8.46 1.61 -4.35
C SER A 27 9.21 2.13 -5.58
N CYS A 28 10.54 1.97 -5.62
CA CYS A 28 11.31 2.23 -6.83
C CYS A 28 10.82 1.36 -8.00
N THR A 29 10.55 0.07 -7.77
CA THR A 29 9.99 -0.81 -8.81
C THR A 29 8.63 -0.30 -9.30
N PHE A 30 7.74 0.17 -8.42
CA PHE A 30 6.47 0.75 -8.85
C PHE A 30 6.65 1.98 -9.73
N LEU A 31 7.60 2.86 -9.37
CA LEU A 31 7.96 4.02 -10.19
C LEU A 31 8.52 3.58 -11.55
N GLU A 32 9.46 2.64 -11.60
CA GLU A 32 10.02 2.08 -12.85
C GLU A 32 8.93 1.51 -13.78
N GLN A 33 7.90 0.88 -13.20
CA GLN A 33 6.77 0.31 -13.96
C GLN A 33 5.67 1.33 -14.30
N GLY A 34 5.74 2.55 -13.76
CA GLY A 34 4.72 3.59 -13.93
C GLY A 34 3.39 3.30 -13.23
N GLY A 35 3.37 2.41 -12.24
CA GLY A 35 2.16 1.99 -11.54
C GLY A 35 2.43 1.03 -10.38
N LEU A 36 1.43 0.87 -9.51
CA LEU A 36 1.47 -0.20 -8.51
C LEU A 36 1.34 -1.54 -9.22
N VAL A 37 2.21 -2.49 -8.91
CA VAL A 37 2.15 -3.85 -9.46
C VAL A 37 1.97 -4.88 -8.34
N SER A 38 1.33 -5.99 -8.66
CA SER A 38 1.21 -7.11 -7.71
C SER A 38 2.59 -7.67 -7.35
N ARG A 39 2.70 -8.33 -6.19
CA ARG A 39 3.95 -8.99 -5.79
C ARG A 39 4.29 -10.16 -6.73
N GLY A 40 3.27 -10.86 -7.24
CA GLY A 40 3.40 -11.86 -8.28
C GLY A 40 3.98 -11.33 -9.59
N PHE A 41 3.53 -10.16 -10.06
CA PHE A 41 4.09 -9.50 -11.25
C PHE A 41 5.58 -9.21 -11.07
N VAL A 42 5.99 -8.75 -9.88
CA VAL A 42 7.40 -8.48 -9.57
C VAL A 42 8.21 -9.77 -9.60
N GLU A 43 7.72 -10.83 -8.95
CA GLU A 43 8.38 -12.15 -8.89
C GLU A 43 8.52 -12.78 -10.30
N ASP A 44 7.43 -12.87 -11.05
CA ASP A 44 7.38 -13.48 -12.39
C ASP A 44 8.32 -12.82 -13.40
N ARG A 45 8.65 -11.54 -13.17
CA ARG A 45 9.51 -10.74 -14.05
C ARG A 45 10.92 -10.55 -13.51
N GLY A 46 11.26 -11.16 -12.37
CA GLY A 46 12.57 -11.00 -11.74
C GLY A 46 12.88 -9.55 -11.34
N LEU A 47 11.84 -8.76 -11.04
CA LEU A 47 11.98 -7.38 -10.58
C LEU A 47 12.31 -7.34 -9.09
N LYS A 48 12.72 -6.17 -8.59
CA LYS A 48 13.14 -6.00 -7.19
C LYS A 48 11.92 -5.75 -6.29
N GLN A 49 11.84 -6.45 -5.17
CA GLN A 49 10.96 -6.11 -4.05
C GLN A 49 11.62 -6.50 -2.74
N THR A 50 11.25 -5.81 -1.67
CA THR A 50 11.56 -6.25 -0.32
C THR A 50 10.63 -7.42 0.04
N ALA A 51 11.19 -8.51 0.57
CA ALA A 51 10.41 -9.62 1.10
C ALA A 51 9.51 -9.14 2.25
N GLN A 52 8.29 -9.64 2.32
CA GLN A 52 7.34 -9.31 3.38
C GLN A 52 6.96 -10.57 4.15
N PHE A 53 6.67 -10.43 5.45
CA PHE A 53 6.29 -11.55 6.30
C PHE A 53 4.99 -12.22 5.84
N SER A 54 4.14 -11.54 5.07
CA SER A 54 2.89 -12.07 4.54
C SER A 54 3.04 -12.85 3.23
N ASP A 55 4.21 -12.86 2.59
CA ASP A 55 4.39 -13.37 1.22
C ASP A 55 3.86 -14.80 1.03
N GLU A 56 4.30 -15.72 1.89
CA GLU A 56 3.86 -17.12 1.85
C GLU A 56 2.37 -17.27 2.14
N SER A 57 1.82 -16.47 3.05
CA SER A 57 0.38 -16.50 3.34
C SER A 57 -0.44 -15.95 2.18
N ASP A 58 0.03 -14.92 1.48
CA ASP A 58 -0.64 -14.31 0.33
C ASP A 58 -0.64 -15.24 -0.88
N LYS A 59 0.45 -15.99 -1.09
CA LYS A 59 0.52 -17.11 -2.06
C LYS A 59 -0.50 -18.19 -1.74
N ASN A 60 -0.49 -18.70 -0.51
CA ASN A 60 -1.41 -19.75 -0.06
C ASN A 60 -2.89 -19.32 -0.13
N ASN A 61 -3.17 -18.03 0.08
CA ASN A 61 -4.51 -17.45 0.02
C ASN A 61 -4.95 -17.06 -1.40
N GLY A 62 -4.11 -17.24 -2.42
CA GLY A 62 -4.45 -16.92 -3.82
C GLY A 62 -4.59 -15.42 -4.10
N ILE A 63 -3.90 -14.58 -3.32
CA ILE A 63 -3.92 -13.11 -3.43
C ILE A 63 -2.57 -12.50 -3.84
N TRP A 64 -1.56 -13.34 -4.12
CA TRP A 64 -0.21 -12.94 -4.56
C TRP A 64 -0.20 -12.04 -5.81
N HIS A 65 -1.08 -12.33 -6.77
CA HIS A 65 -1.23 -11.60 -8.03
C HIS A 65 -2.28 -10.48 -7.94
N ARG A 66 -2.48 -9.92 -6.74
CA ARG A 66 -3.43 -8.83 -6.50
C ARG A 66 -2.74 -7.61 -5.91
N ILE A 67 -3.33 -6.45 -6.17
CA ILE A 67 -2.89 -5.16 -5.65
C ILE A 67 -3.75 -4.80 -4.44
N PHE A 68 -3.12 -4.35 -3.38
CA PHE A 68 -3.77 -3.98 -2.12
C PHE A 68 -3.83 -2.46 -1.99
N LEU A 69 -4.99 -1.94 -1.62
CA LEU A 69 -5.18 -0.52 -1.29
C LEU A 69 -5.97 -0.39 0.01
N ASP A 70 -5.53 0.53 0.86
CA ASP A 70 -6.25 0.95 2.05
C ASP A 70 -7.07 2.20 1.75
N HIS A 71 -8.21 2.33 2.43
CA HIS A 71 -9.05 3.53 2.31
C HIS A 71 -8.71 4.60 3.37
N VAL A 72 -7.68 4.32 4.18
CA VAL A 72 -7.12 5.20 5.21
C VAL A 72 -5.59 5.15 5.16
N ASP A 73 -4.93 6.25 5.52
CA ASP A 73 -3.50 6.20 5.81
C ASP A 73 -3.30 5.47 7.15
N ILE A 74 -2.81 4.22 7.10
CA ILE A 74 -2.61 3.39 8.30
C ILE A 74 -1.64 4.05 9.29
N HIS A 75 -0.58 4.72 8.82
CA HIS A 75 0.37 5.37 9.72
C HIS A 75 -0.36 6.43 10.55
N ASP A 76 -1.06 7.33 9.88
CA ASP A 76 -1.83 8.40 10.51
C ASP A 76 -2.94 7.86 11.42
N ARG A 77 -3.65 6.81 10.96
CA ARG A 77 -4.76 6.20 11.69
C ARG A 77 -4.34 5.43 12.94
N ALA A 78 -3.22 4.70 12.89
CA ALA A 78 -2.68 3.93 14.00
C ALA A 78 -1.80 4.77 14.94
N GLY A 79 -1.37 5.95 14.48
CA GLY A 79 -0.46 6.83 15.21
C GLY A 79 0.91 6.20 15.41
N GLY A 80 1.43 5.51 14.39
CA GLY A 80 2.69 4.76 14.42
C GLY A 80 3.19 4.49 13.01
N LYS A 81 4.42 3.99 12.88
CA LYS A 81 5.02 3.68 11.57
C LYS A 81 4.21 2.60 10.87
N ASN A 82 4.21 2.63 9.53
CA ASN A 82 3.62 1.54 8.76
C ASN A 82 4.58 0.34 8.70
N HIS A 83 4.10 -0.86 9.05
CA HIS A 83 4.91 -2.08 9.06
C HIS A 83 5.38 -2.54 7.68
N TYR A 84 4.71 -2.12 6.60
CA TYR A 84 5.09 -2.47 5.23
C TYR A 84 6.20 -1.57 4.66
N GLY A 85 6.40 -0.40 5.25
CA GLY A 85 7.50 0.50 4.93
C GLY A 85 7.15 2.00 4.93
N PRO A 86 8.15 2.86 4.72
CA PRO A 86 8.06 4.31 4.94
C PRO A 86 7.54 5.09 3.73
N VAL A 87 7.30 4.43 2.59
CA VAL A 87 6.86 5.09 1.36
C VAL A 87 5.36 4.84 1.20
N LEU A 88 4.56 5.89 1.30
CA LEU A 88 3.11 5.82 1.12
C LEU A 88 2.71 6.47 -0.21
N PHE A 89 2.18 5.67 -1.12
CA PHE A 89 1.50 6.18 -2.31
C PHE A 89 0.08 6.62 -1.94
N GLN A 90 -0.30 7.82 -2.35
CA GLN A 90 -1.65 8.34 -2.24
C GLN A 90 -2.28 8.45 -3.63
N LEU A 91 -3.49 7.92 -3.78
CA LEU A 91 -4.25 7.87 -5.02
C LEU A 91 -5.63 8.49 -4.79
N ASP A 92 -6.08 9.38 -5.68
CA ASP A 92 -7.47 9.86 -5.63
C ASP A 92 -8.45 8.67 -5.74
N LEU A 93 -9.53 8.70 -4.95
CA LEU A 93 -10.55 7.64 -4.95
C LEU A 93 -11.15 7.40 -6.36
N ASP A 94 -11.16 8.43 -7.20
CA ASP A 94 -11.60 8.38 -8.60
C ASP A 94 -10.84 7.35 -9.45
N ILE A 95 -9.69 6.84 -9.01
CA ILE A 95 -8.99 5.75 -9.67
C ILE A 95 -9.87 4.50 -9.83
N LEU A 96 -10.80 4.25 -8.90
CA LEU A 96 -11.74 3.13 -8.97
C LEU A 96 -12.73 3.24 -10.15
N LEU A 97 -12.94 4.45 -10.68
CA LEU A 97 -13.80 4.70 -11.84
C LEU A 97 -13.08 4.47 -13.17
N ARG A 98 -11.75 4.28 -13.15
CA ARG A 98 -10.88 4.19 -14.34
C ARG A 98 -10.21 2.83 -14.50
N LEU A 99 -10.65 1.83 -13.73
CA LEU A 99 -10.07 0.49 -13.76
C LEU A 99 -10.29 -0.18 -15.10
N ALA A 100 -9.31 -0.97 -15.53
CA ALA A 100 -9.35 -1.68 -16.80
C ALA A 100 -10.55 -2.66 -16.86
N PRO A 101 -11.09 -2.94 -18.06
CA PRO A 101 -12.11 -3.98 -18.22
C PRO A 101 -11.66 -5.32 -17.63
N ARG A 102 -12.61 -6.08 -17.08
CA ARG A 102 -12.37 -7.38 -16.41
C ARG A 102 -11.53 -7.28 -15.12
N THR A 103 -11.35 -6.07 -14.56
CA THR A 103 -10.81 -5.92 -13.22
C THR A 103 -11.79 -6.47 -12.18
N GLU A 104 -11.30 -7.32 -11.28
CA GLU A 104 -12.06 -7.79 -10.13
C GLU A 104 -11.64 -7.00 -8.89
N ILE A 105 -12.63 -6.50 -8.14
CA ILE A 105 -12.40 -5.85 -6.85
C ILE A 105 -13.13 -6.62 -5.77
N LEU A 106 -12.35 -6.98 -4.75
CA LEU A 106 -12.81 -7.53 -3.49
C LEU A 106 -12.47 -6.56 -2.35
N VAL A 107 -13.20 -6.65 -1.26
CA VAL A 107 -12.89 -5.92 -0.02
C VAL A 107 -12.84 -6.93 1.11
N THR A 108 -11.75 -6.93 1.88
CA THR A 108 -11.58 -7.85 3.00
C THR A 108 -12.43 -7.42 4.19
N ARG A 109 -12.87 -8.38 5.01
CA ARG A 109 -13.52 -8.10 6.31
C ARG A 109 -12.52 -7.93 7.45
N LYS A 110 -11.35 -8.54 7.32
CA LYS A 110 -10.20 -8.48 8.21
C LYS A 110 -8.90 -8.61 7.39
N ASN A 111 -7.78 -8.16 7.94
CA ASN A 111 -6.50 -8.22 7.25
C ASN A 111 -6.17 -9.69 6.90
N PRO A 112 -5.75 -10.00 5.66
CA PRO A 112 -5.39 -11.37 5.25
C PRO A 112 -4.37 -12.07 6.14
N VAL A 113 -3.51 -11.33 6.84
CA VAL A 113 -2.55 -11.91 7.80
C VAL A 113 -3.24 -12.61 9.00
N HIS A 114 -4.54 -12.37 9.20
CA HIS A 114 -5.37 -12.98 10.23
C HIS A 114 -6.36 -14.01 9.65
N TRP A 115 -6.17 -14.46 8.41
CA TRP A 115 -7.01 -15.49 7.82
C TRP A 115 -6.51 -16.88 8.22
N ASP A 116 -7.45 -17.71 8.64
CA ASP A 116 -7.23 -19.14 8.84
C ASP A 116 -7.61 -19.91 7.59
N ARG A 117 -6.93 -21.03 7.32
CA ARG A 117 -7.24 -21.89 6.16
C ARG A 117 -8.69 -22.36 6.15
N SER A 118 -9.29 -22.55 7.33
CA SER A 118 -10.69 -22.95 7.52
C SER A 118 -11.69 -21.81 7.45
N ASP A 119 -11.24 -20.54 7.39
CA ASP A 119 -12.16 -19.41 7.33
C ASP A 119 -13.05 -19.53 6.09
N PRO A 120 -14.38 -19.51 6.25
CA PRO A 120 -15.28 -19.52 5.13
C PRO A 120 -15.18 -18.19 4.38
N ASP A 121 -15.57 -18.23 3.12
CA ASP A 121 -15.52 -17.08 2.21
C ASP A 121 -16.19 -15.81 2.77
N SER A 122 -17.31 -15.98 3.46
CA SER A 122 -18.08 -14.91 4.08
C SER A 122 -17.37 -14.23 5.25
N GLU A 123 -16.37 -14.86 5.87
CA GLU A 123 -15.54 -14.25 6.92
C GLU A 123 -14.36 -13.49 6.33
N ARG A 124 -13.95 -13.81 5.10
CA ARG A 124 -12.84 -13.12 4.42
C ARG A 124 -13.30 -11.90 3.66
N TRP A 125 -14.48 -11.95 3.03
CA TRP A 125 -14.87 -10.97 2.01
C TRP A 125 -16.21 -10.29 2.24
N PHE A 126 -16.28 -9.02 1.84
CA PHE A 126 -17.55 -8.38 1.51
C PHE A 126 -17.96 -8.75 0.09
N ARG A 127 -19.00 -9.59 -0.03
CA ARG A 127 -19.44 -10.14 -1.33
C ARG A 127 -20.46 -9.29 -2.08
N SER A 128 -21.11 -8.34 -1.42
CA SER A 128 -22.05 -7.43 -2.08
C SER A 128 -21.87 -6.00 -1.59
N LYS A 129 -22.24 -5.05 -2.46
CA LYS A 129 -22.26 -3.63 -2.17
C LYS A 129 -23.08 -3.32 -0.91
N ASP A 130 -24.25 -3.93 -0.76
CA ASP A 130 -25.13 -3.68 0.38
C ASP A 130 -24.53 -4.13 1.70
N VAL A 131 -23.84 -5.29 1.72
CA VAL A 131 -23.17 -5.77 2.93
C VAL A 131 -21.96 -4.89 3.24
N LEU A 132 -21.18 -4.50 2.22
CA LEU A 132 -20.08 -3.56 2.39
C LEU A 132 -20.57 -2.24 2.99
N ALA A 133 -21.58 -1.62 2.37
CA ALA A 133 -22.14 -0.32 2.79
C ALA A 133 -22.67 -0.30 4.23
N ARG A 134 -23.17 -1.43 4.73
CA ARG A 134 -23.68 -1.53 6.11
C ARG A 134 -22.59 -1.76 7.16
N ARG A 135 -21.38 -2.16 6.75
CA ARG A 135 -20.38 -2.73 7.67
C ARG A 135 -19.03 -2.03 7.61
N ILE A 136 -18.70 -1.37 6.51
CA ILE A 136 -17.49 -0.56 6.42
C ILE A 136 -17.73 0.81 7.05
N HIS A 137 -16.77 1.26 7.84
CA HIS A 137 -16.77 2.57 8.45
C HIS A 137 -15.45 3.28 8.13
N PHE A 138 -15.50 4.60 8.04
CA PHE A 138 -14.28 5.37 7.87
C PHE A 138 -13.35 5.16 9.06
N GLY A 139 -12.07 4.91 8.77
CA GLY A 139 -11.06 4.63 9.79
C GLY A 139 -10.90 3.15 10.12
N ASP A 140 -11.62 2.24 9.46
CA ASP A 140 -11.29 0.83 9.44
C ASP A 140 -9.92 0.66 8.75
N PHE A 141 -8.93 0.06 9.42
CA PHE A 141 -7.59 -0.17 8.83
C PHE A 141 -7.23 -1.67 8.72
N ASP A 142 -8.19 -2.54 8.99
CA ASP A 142 -8.13 -4.00 8.79
C ASP A 142 -8.93 -4.45 7.56
N LYS A 143 -9.54 -3.52 6.82
CA LYS A 143 -10.39 -3.78 5.64
C LYS A 143 -9.76 -3.15 4.41
N MET A 144 -9.25 -4.00 3.54
CA MET A 144 -8.43 -3.64 2.39
C MET A 144 -9.19 -3.90 1.10
N LEU A 145 -8.96 -3.05 0.09
CA LEU A 145 -9.33 -3.34 -1.28
C LEU A 145 -8.28 -4.28 -1.87
N VAL A 146 -8.73 -5.37 -2.48
CA VAL A 146 -7.87 -6.37 -3.10
C VAL A 146 -8.27 -6.51 -4.56
N ILE A 147 -7.43 -5.98 -5.44
CA ILE A 147 -7.75 -5.72 -6.85
C ILE A 147 -6.96 -6.68 -7.73
N LYS A 148 -7.66 -7.44 -8.57
CA LYS A 148 -7.05 -8.23 -9.64
C LYS A 148 -7.29 -7.53 -10.97
N ILE A 149 -6.21 -6.98 -11.51
CA ILE A 149 -6.19 -6.32 -12.83
C ILE A 149 -5.57 -7.33 -13.82
N PRO A 150 -6.10 -7.49 -15.04
CA PRO A 150 -5.54 -8.43 -16.02
C PRO A 150 -4.06 -8.21 -16.35
N SER A 151 -3.58 -6.95 -16.32
CA SER A 151 -2.17 -6.60 -16.50
C SER A 151 -1.33 -6.75 -15.23
N GLU A 152 -1.98 -7.00 -14.08
CA GLU A 152 -1.40 -6.96 -12.74
C GLU A 152 -0.74 -5.63 -12.35
N LYS A 153 -1.07 -4.57 -13.11
CA LYS A 153 -0.56 -3.21 -12.91
C LYS A 153 -1.70 -2.21 -12.85
N LEU A 154 -1.70 -1.40 -11.79
CA LEU A 154 -2.54 -0.21 -11.64
C LEU A 154 -1.70 1.03 -11.96
N ASP A 155 -1.91 1.59 -13.14
CA ASP A 155 -1.15 2.76 -13.59
C ASP A 155 -1.42 3.99 -12.71
N PHE A 156 -0.37 4.77 -12.48
CA PHE A 156 -0.51 6.07 -11.82
C PHE A 156 -1.24 7.05 -12.74
N PRO A 157 -2.35 7.67 -12.29
CA PRO A 157 -3.16 8.52 -13.14
C PRO A 157 -2.36 9.75 -13.59
N ASN A 158 -2.59 10.18 -14.85
CA ASN A 158 -1.97 11.36 -15.44
C ASN A 158 -0.43 11.35 -15.43
N GLY A 159 0.19 10.17 -15.31
CA GLY A 159 1.64 10.03 -15.24
C GLY A 159 2.25 10.69 -14.01
N ARG A 160 1.52 10.72 -12.89
CA ARG A 160 1.98 11.32 -11.63
C ARG A 160 1.72 10.42 -10.43
N ALA A 161 2.69 10.34 -9.53
CA ALA A 161 2.52 9.74 -8.21
C ALA A 161 2.70 10.79 -7.11
N LEU A 162 1.81 10.77 -6.11
CA LEU A 162 2.01 11.47 -4.85
C LEU A 162 2.52 10.48 -3.81
N ILE A 163 3.67 10.79 -3.24
CA ILE A 163 4.35 9.97 -2.24
C ILE A 163 4.50 10.78 -0.96
N ILE A 164 4.08 10.20 0.16
CA ILE A 164 4.41 10.68 1.50
C ILE A 164 5.52 9.77 2.04
N LEU A 165 6.64 10.37 2.47
CA LEU A 165 7.82 9.66 2.95
C LEU A 165 8.07 9.94 4.44
N ASP A 166 8.18 8.86 5.21
CA ASP A 166 8.50 8.92 6.64
C ASP A 166 9.96 9.31 6.86
N ASP A 167 10.24 10.09 7.92
CA ASP A 167 11.61 10.32 8.41
C ASP A 167 11.83 9.54 9.71
N PRO A 168 12.69 8.52 9.70
CA PRO A 168 12.96 7.74 10.91
C PRO A 168 13.90 8.49 11.87
N GLN A 169 14.50 9.61 11.44
CA GLN A 169 15.55 10.33 12.17
C GLN A 169 16.75 9.45 12.53
N ARG A 170 16.99 8.43 11.71
CA ARG A 170 18.07 7.44 11.85
C ARG A 170 19.07 7.52 10.71
N LYS A 171 20.22 6.89 10.93
CA LYS A 171 21.21 6.62 9.87
C LYS A 171 21.10 5.16 9.43
N LEU A 172 21.43 4.92 8.17
CA LEU A 172 21.70 3.59 7.62
C LEU A 172 23.03 3.05 8.17
N SER A 173 23.32 1.76 7.97
CA SER A 173 24.61 1.17 8.34
C SER A 173 25.79 1.82 7.63
N SER A 174 25.54 2.38 6.43
CA SER A 174 26.50 3.19 5.67
C SER A 174 26.80 4.57 6.28
N GLY A 175 26.13 4.96 7.37
CA GLY A 175 26.26 6.27 8.01
C GLY A 175 25.45 7.39 7.35
N LYS A 176 24.81 7.12 6.20
CA LYS A 176 23.91 8.08 5.51
C LYS A 176 22.63 8.31 6.31
N ASN A 177 22.08 9.53 6.30
CA ASN A 177 20.74 9.80 6.82
C ASN A 177 19.69 9.01 6.01
N ALA A 178 18.85 8.24 6.69
CA ALA A 178 17.94 7.29 6.05
C ALA A 178 16.84 7.98 5.20
N TYR A 179 16.23 9.06 5.70
CA TYR A 179 15.24 9.85 4.94
C TYR A 179 15.83 10.41 3.64
N ASN A 180 16.97 11.09 3.74
CA ASN A 180 17.63 11.68 2.57
C ASN A 180 18.08 10.61 1.57
N HIS A 181 18.55 9.46 2.07
CA HIS A 181 18.89 8.34 1.21
C HIS A 181 17.67 7.81 0.44
N ALA A 182 16.58 7.50 1.15
CA ALA A 182 15.32 7.05 0.57
C ALA A 182 14.78 8.02 -0.46
N LYS A 183 14.69 9.32 -0.11
CA LYS A 183 14.24 10.38 -1.00
C LYS A 183 15.08 10.47 -2.27
N ASN A 184 16.40 10.40 -2.13
CA ASN A 184 17.31 10.45 -3.28
C ASN A 184 17.17 9.22 -4.18
N ARG A 185 16.98 8.02 -3.60
CA ARG A 185 16.73 6.81 -4.39
C ARG A 185 15.45 6.94 -5.21
N LEU A 186 14.34 7.32 -4.57
CA LEU A 186 13.05 7.50 -5.25
C LEU A 186 13.13 8.54 -6.38
N LYS A 187 13.84 9.66 -6.17
CA LYS A 187 14.06 10.69 -7.20
C LYS A 187 14.98 10.26 -8.34
N ALA A 188 15.97 9.42 -8.05
CA ALA A 188 16.93 8.95 -9.04
C ALA A 188 16.39 7.79 -9.88
N THR A 189 15.28 7.18 -9.48
CA THR A 189 14.61 6.13 -10.25
C THR A 189 14.22 6.65 -11.63
N VAL A 190 14.69 5.97 -12.66
CA VAL A 190 14.25 6.22 -14.04
C VAL A 190 12.80 5.77 -14.14
N SER A 191 11.90 6.74 -14.21
CA SER A 191 10.47 6.55 -14.10
C SER A 191 9.78 7.15 -15.34
N PRO A 192 8.79 6.46 -15.95
CA PRO A 192 7.94 7.05 -16.97
C PRO A 192 6.94 8.06 -16.39
N ILE A 193 6.89 8.23 -15.06
CA ILE A 193 6.01 9.15 -14.35
C ILE A 193 6.78 10.16 -13.50
N ASP A 194 6.14 11.30 -13.22
CA ASP A 194 6.63 12.30 -12.28
C ASP A 194 6.17 11.97 -10.85
N ALA A 195 7.10 12.00 -9.89
CA ALA A 195 6.82 11.65 -8.49
C ALA A 195 7.02 12.86 -7.58
N SER A 196 5.92 13.34 -6.99
CA SER A 196 5.98 14.31 -5.88
C SER A 196 6.25 13.56 -4.58
N ILE A 197 7.30 13.96 -3.86
CA ILE A 197 7.69 13.33 -2.59
C ILE A 197 7.61 14.37 -1.48
N GLU A 198 6.62 14.19 -0.62
CA GLU A 198 6.36 15.03 0.54
C GLU A 198 6.93 14.36 1.79
N HIS A 199 7.41 15.19 2.72
CA HIS A 199 7.82 14.72 4.04
C HIS A 199 6.58 14.45 4.87
N ARG A 200 6.52 13.31 5.58
CA ARG A 200 5.38 13.04 6.47
C ARG A 200 5.26 14.06 7.59
N GLU A 201 4.08 14.63 7.75
CA GLU A 201 3.72 15.42 8.93
C GLU A 201 2.89 14.58 9.90
N CYS A 202 3.47 14.22 11.04
CA CYS A 202 2.79 13.38 12.02
C CYS A 202 1.87 14.20 12.92
N ARG A 203 0.66 13.67 13.19
CA ARG A 203 -0.24 14.23 14.20
C ARG A 203 0.38 14.19 15.59
N ARG A 204 -0.05 15.12 16.46
CA ARG A 204 0.33 15.13 17.87
C ARG A 204 0.03 13.77 18.51
N GLY A 205 1.04 13.18 19.14
CA GLY A 205 0.93 11.87 19.80
C GLY A 205 1.24 10.66 18.93
N CYS A 206 1.59 10.85 17.64
CA CYS A 206 2.15 9.78 16.83
C CYS A 206 3.44 9.23 17.45
N ARG A 207 3.59 7.91 17.44
CA ARG A 207 4.69 7.18 18.08
C ARG A 207 5.76 6.71 17.10
N CYS A 208 5.63 7.03 15.81
CA CYS A 208 6.52 6.53 14.77
C CYS A 208 7.99 6.82 15.06
N ALA A 209 8.33 7.99 15.57
CA ALA A 209 9.72 8.34 15.91
C ALA A 209 10.30 7.44 17.00
N ARG A 210 9.48 7.04 17.99
CA ARG A 210 9.88 6.08 19.03
C ARG A 210 10.01 4.68 18.45
N GLU A 211 9.04 4.25 17.65
CA GLU A 211 9.05 2.93 17.01
C GLU A 211 10.25 2.78 16.05
N TYR A 212 10.61 3.83 15.31
CA TYR A 212 11.83 3.85 14.49
C TYR A 212 13.11 3.93 15.32
N ALA A 213 13.09 4.47 16.54
CA ALA A 213 14.25 4.46 17.43
C ALA A 213 14.50 3.06 18.02
N GLU A 214 13.44 2.27 18.19
CA GLU A 214 13.48 0.89 18.66
C GLU A 214 13.93 -0.10 17.56
N ASP A 215 13.81 0.28 16.28
CA ASP A 215 14.27 -0.55 15.17
C ASP A 215 15.77 -0.80 15.18
N THR A 216 16.09 -2.06 14.87
CA THR A 216 17.46 -2.48 14.56
C THR A 216 17.98 -1.75 13.33
N ILE A 217 19.32 -1.68 13.21
CA ILE A 217 19.92 -1.05 12.04
C ILE A 217 19.59 -1.85 10.76
N GLU A 218 19.43 -3.17 10.87
CA GLU A 218 19.01 -4.08 9.81
C GLU A 218 17.62 -3.72 9.29
N GLU A 219 16.63 -3.53 10.18
CA GLU A 219 15.27 -3.12 9.80
C GLU A 219 15.26 -1.75 9.11
N ILE A 220 16.00 -0.78 9.65
CA ILE A 220 16.14 0.54 9.01
C ILE A 220 16.74 0.39 7.60
N ASN A 221 17.78 -0.44 7.42
CA ASN A 221 18.34 -0.68 6.09
C ASN A 221 17.33 -1.36 5.16
N VAL A 222 16.60 -2.38 5.62
CA VAL A 222 15.63 -3.14 4.80
C VAL A 222 14.55 -2.23 4.21
N TYR A 223 14.04 -1.28 5.00
CA TYR A 223 12.91 -0.44 4.57
C TYR A 223 13.32 0.86 3.88
N PHE A 224 14.46 1.46 4.24
CA PHE A 224 14.90 2.76 3.71
C PHE A 224 15.97 2.67 2.62
N SER A 225 16.56 1.50 2.39
CA SER A 225 17.64 1.32 1.41
C SER A 225 17.19 0.81 0.08
#